data_AF-A0A960MES3-F1
#
_entry.id   AF-A0A960MES3-F1
#
_cell.length_a   1.000
_cell.length_b   1.000
_cell.length_c   1.000
_cell.angle_alpha   90.00
_cell.angle_beta   90.00
_cell.angle_gamma   90.00
#
_symmetry.space_group_name_H-M   'P 1'
#
loop_
_entity.id
_entity.type
_entity.pdbx_description
1 polymer ?
#
loop_
_entity_poly.entity_id
_entity_poly.type
_entity_poly.pdbx_seq_one_letter_code
_entity_poly.pdbx_strand_id
1 'polypeptide(L)'
;MIALIGLALAVQATGQDDASEPKPSGPVKLDQIPQNFDLWQDSQGFLWQLNRQGAIGSAEASYFQAAMGLFVKGQPFTPTEGVRADGGQAGEAGADIALGQVMGPIKVMRDVWFDRERSGLRVLDTFENTGARRESVRVELRTSFQNPWQDLHGTEGRILGANPDSSLGARDFGVVVKFSPAEGRHDTLFVACGERDAMRPTVSFASNLRELTFSYDLDIEPGKRASLVHWIVQRNLQTPADAVEALRPFYQRRQLLNPRVDAAMASTVRNFDAQSFPVEGGESANLEGLVSLNRVTEPLGVARRADDMLWITGENQLSGTANPEAVVTVATAIGERRAKISEIAAIQGGGGIGRTPRVFLRDGRVWAGAITSEKLSMKTSEGWEVDELRPEDLSLLLLRVSKSDGKAPEGTGLFLELRSGDVMAVSKSSAEAASFTLLTPWGEDQATLAEVAELGYASGSVAPRFRLLRRNGSMLTVFLSGADLNLA
;
A
#
# COMPACT_ATOMS: atom_id res chain seq x y z
N MET A 1 -6.34 33.01 21.43
CA MET A 1 -6.32 31.75 22.19
C MET A 1 -6.52 30.60 21.20
N ILE A 2 -5.42 30.06 20.68
CA ILE A 2 -5.45 28.94 19.73
C ILE A 2 -5.54 27.67 20.57
N ALA A 3 -6.72 27.06 20.63
CA ALA A 3 -6.89 25.78 21.32
C ALA A 3 -6.22 24.67 20.49
N LEU A 4 -5.04 24.25 20.92
CA LEU A 4 -4.32 23.12 20.32
C LEU A 4 -5.07 21.81 20.55
N ILE A 5 -5.46 21.17 19.45
CA ILE A 5 -5.71 19.72 19.38
C ILE A 5 -4.72 19.26 18.31
N GLY A 6 -3.59 18.68 18.71
CA GLY A 6 -2.50 18.48 17.76
C GLY A 6 -1.79 17.17 17.96
N LEU A 7 -2.22 16.17 17.20
CA LEU A 7 -1.38 15.02 16.91
C LEU A 7 -0.17 15.53 16.09
N ALA A 8 0.92 15.88 16.76
CA ALA A 8 2.18 16.16 16.08
C ALA A 8 2.65 14.85 15.43
N LEU A 9 2.77 14.83 14.12
CA LEU A 9 3.42 13.73 13.41
C LEU A 9 4.77 14.24 12.96
N ALA A 10 5.80 13.61 13.51
CA ALA A 10 7.15 13.80 13.02
C ALA A 10 7.27 13.13 11.64
N VAL A 11 7.09 13.91 10.57
CA VAL A 11 7.65 13.53 9.27
C VAL A 11 9.15 13.80 9.41
N GLN A 12 9.97 12.75 9.38
CA GLN A 12 11.43 12.89 9.33
C GLN A 12 11.80 13.65 8.04
N ALA A 13 12.01 14.97 8.15
CA ALA A 13 12.78 15.68 7.14
C ALA A 13 14.23 15.22 7.30
N THR A 14 14.68 14.37 6.38
CA THR A 14 16.04 13.83 6.33
C THR A 14 17.03 14.96 6.01
N GLY A 15 17.49 15.63 7.07
CA GLY A 15 18.41 16.75 6.99
C GLY A 15 19.01 17.11 8.35
N GLN A 16 19.88 16.26 8.89
CA GLN A 16 20.95 16.67 9.82
C GLN A 16 22.04 15.59 9.92
N ASP A 17 23.29 16.02 9.74
CA ASP A 17 24.50 15.28 10.09
C ASP A 17 24.69 15.18 11.62
N ASP A 18 25.34 14.09 12.05
CA ASP A 18 26.07 13.88 13.31
C ASP A 18 25.34 13.51 14.63
N ALA A 19 24.37 12.62 14.54
CA ALA A 19 24.40 11.39 15.36
C ALA A 19 23.97 10.27 14.42
N SER A 20 24.88 9.37 14.07
CA SER A 20 24.66 8.39 12.99
C SER A 20 23.43 7.52 13.29
N GLU A 21 22.26 7.94 12.80
CA GLU A 21 21.12 7.07 12.60
C GLU A 21 21.70 5.83 11.91
N PRO A 22 21.46 4.62 12.43
CA PRO A 22 21.97 3.41 11.80
C PRO A 22 21.47 3.44 10.36
N LYS A 23 22.39 3.69 9.42
CA LYS A 23 22.08 3.67 8.00
C LYS A 23 21.28 2.38 7.77
N PRO A 24 20.10 2.45 7.13
CA PRO A 24 19.32 1.25 6.87
C PRO A 24 20.28 0.22 6.31
N SER A 25 20.43 -0.90 7.01
CA SER A 25 21.34 -1.94 6.58
C SER A 25 20.89 -2.31 5.18
N GLY A 26 21.78 -2.13 4.21
CA GLY A 26 21.51 -2.54 2.85
C GLY A 26 21.12 -4.03 2.83
N PRO A 27 20.56 -4.51 1.72
CA PRO A 27 20.23 -5.92 1.55
C PRO A 27 21.36 -6.84 2.06
N VAL A 28 21.02 -7.71 3.01
CA VAL A 28 21.95 -8.65 3.64
C VAL A 28 21.96 -9.93 2.83
N LYS A 29 23.13 -10.26 2.27
CA LYS A 29 23.33 -11.55 1.61
C LYS A 29 23.28 -12.68 2.64
N LEU A 30 22.55 -13.74 2.32
CA LEU A 30 22.45 -14.92 3.17
C LEU A 30 23.62 -15.87 2.85
N ASP A 31 24.44 -16.17 3.87
CA ASP A 31 25.53 -17.15 3.73
C ASP A 31 24.99 -18.56 3.50
N GLN A 32 23.85 -18.87 4.12
CA GLN A 32 23.09 -20.10 3.91
C GLN A 32 21.59 -19.77 3.90
N ILE A 33 20.86 -20.33 2.94
CA ILE A 33 19.41 -20.22 2.90
C ILE A 33 18.85 -21.15 3.98
N PRO A 34 18.16 -20.62 5.01
CA PRO A 34 17.65 -21.45 6.10
C PRO A 34 16.54 -22.38 5.59
N GLN A 35 16.37 -23.54 6.24
CA GLN A 35 15.32 -24.50 5.87
C GLN A 35 13.93 -23.84 5.87
N ASN A 36 13.69 -23.00 6.87
CA ASN A 36 12.54 -22.11 6.97
C ASN A 36 13.01 -20.74 7.44
N PHE A 37 12.43 -19.69 6.87
CA PHE A 37 12.60 -18.31 7.34
C PHE A 37 11.74 -18.05 8.59
N ASP A 38 11.86 -16.83 9.12
CA ASP A 38 11.10 -16.37 10.29
C ASP A 38 9.58 -16.55 10.07
N LEU A 39 8.87 -16.74 11.18
CA LEU A 39 7.42 -16.77 11.19
C LEU A 39 6.88 -15.34 11.25
N TRP A 40 6.00 -14.97 10.34
CA TRP A 40 5.34 -13.67 10.32
C TRP A 40 3.85 -13.80 10.59
N GLN A 41 3.30 -12.83 11.33
CA GLN A 41 1.86 -12.73 11.57
C GLN A 41 1.32 -11.45 10.91
N ASP A 42 0.26 -11.58 10.13
CA ASP A 42 -0.38 -10.44 9.47
C ASP A 42 -1.42 -9.72 10.34
N SER A 43 -2.00 -8.62 9.83
CA SER A 43 -2.99 -7.81 10.56
C SER A 43 -4.32 -8.53 10.83
N GLN A 44 -4.57 -9.67 10.17
CA GLN A 44 -5.73 -10.55 10.38
C GLN A 44 -5.38 -11.76 11.25
N GLY A 45 -4.14 -11.84 11.74
CA GLY A 45 -3.67 -12.90 12.63
C GLY A 45 -3.18 -14.16 11.93
N PHE A 46 -3.13 -14.19 10.59
CA PHE A 46 -2.64 -15.36 9.86
C PHE A 46 -1.12 -15.47 9.93
N LEU A 47 -0.64 -16.70 10.03
CA LEU A 47 0.77 -17.04 10.16
C LEU A 47 1.34 -17.46 8.81
N TRP A 48 2.45 -16.83 8.43
CA TRP A 48 3.13 -17.01 7.17
C TRP A 48 4.59 -17.36 7.41
N GLN A 49 5.10 -18.34 6.66
CA GLN A 49 6.50 -18.72 6.70
C GLN A 49 6.98 -19.04 5.29
N LEU A 50 8.20 -18.65 4.94
CA LEU A 50 8.82 -19.05 3.69
C LEU A 50 9.75 -20.24 3.95
N ASN A 51 9.74 -21.27 3.10
CA ASN A 51 10.72 -22.34 3.17
C ASN A 51 11.96 -22.02 2.31
N ARG A 52 13.00 -22.85 2.38
CA ARG A 52 14.24 -22.68 1.59
C ARG A 52 14.03 -22.66 0.07
N GLN A 53 12.93 -23.22 -0.44
CA GLN A 53 12.60 -23.19 -1.87
C GLN A 53 11.79 -21.94 -2.25
N GLY A 54 11.54 -21.03 -1.31
CA GLY A 54 10.69 -19.88 -1.57
C GLY A 54 9.21 -20.25 -1.73
N ALA A 55 8.78 -21.41 -1.26
CA ALA A 55 7.36 -21.76 -1.16
C ALA A 55 6.81 -21.34 0.21
N ILE A 56 5.54 -20.95 0.21
CA ILE A 56 4.88 -20.31 1.35
C ILE A 56 4.20 -21.40 2.20
N GLY A 57 4.43 -21.40 3.50
CA GLY A 57 3.88 -22.34 4.50
C GLY A 57 3.08 -21.60 5.57
N SER A 58 2.06 -22.25 6.16
CA SER A 58 1.20 -21.63 7.17
C SER A 58 1.61 -22.00 8.61
N ALA A 59 2.89 -22.33 8.80
CA ALA A 59 3.46 -22.88 10.04
C ALA A 59 2.53 -23.89 10.74
N GLU A 60 2.16 -23.63 12.00
CA GLU A 60 1.38 -24.55 12.83
C GLU A 60 -0.10 -24.67 12.38
N ALA A 61 -0.64 -23.65 11.71
CA ALA A 61 -2.06 -23.57 11.38
C ALA A 61 -2.50 -24.50 10.23
N SER A 62 -1.57 -25.22 9.59
CA SER A 62 -1.88 -26.40 8.76
C SER A 62 -2.87 -26.15 7.59
N TYR A 63 -2.84 -24.97 6.98
CA TYR A 63 -3.68 -24.63 5.81
C TYR A 63 -3.06 -25.12 4.50
N PHE A 64 -1.81 -24.73 4.24
CA PHE A 64 -1.04 -25.17 3.08
C PHE A 64 0.26 -25.83 3.54
N GLN A 65 0.56 -26.97 2.93
CA GLN A 65 1.83 -27.66 3.09
C GLN A 65 2.93 -26.89 2.36
N ALA A 66 2.62 -26.39 1.17
CA ALA A 66 3.46 -25.50 0.38
C ALA A 66 2.59 -24.77 -0.64
N ALA A 67 2.56 -23.44 -0.60
CA ALA A 67 1.89 -22.59 -1.56
C ALA A 67 2.89 -21.91 -2.49
N MET A 68 2.48 -21.72 -3.75
CA MET A 68 3.27 -21.02 -4.78
C MET A 68 4.65 -21.64 -5.03
N GLY A 69 4.83 -22.95 -4.83
CA GLY A 69 6.07 -23.66 -5.16
C GLY A 69 6.41 -23.54 -6.64
N LEU A 70 7.62 -23.07 -6.96
CA LEU A 70 8.06 -22.79 -8.33
C LEU A 70 8.65 -24.02 -9.00
N PHE A 71 8.18 -24.31 -10.20
CA PHE A 71 8.77 -25.30 -11.10
C PHE A 71 9.06 -24.64 -12.46
N VAL A 72 10.26 -24.87 -12.99
CA VAL A 72 10.72 -24.32 -14.27
C VAL A 72 11.13 -25.48 -15.15
N LYS A 73 10.48 -25.63 -16.31
CA LYS A 73 10.64 -26.79 -17.21
C LYS A 73 10.51 -28.13 -16.47
N GLY A 74 9.56 -28.20 -15.53
CA GLY A 74 9.28 -29.39 -14.71
C GLY A 74 10.26 -29.65 -13.56
N GLN A 75 11.32 -28.85 -13.40
CA GLN A 75 12.27 -28.97 -12.30
C GLN A 75 11.91 -28.03 -11.15
N PRO A 76 11.93 -28.48 -9.89
CA PRO A 76 11.65 -27.62 -8.74
C PRO A 76 12.74 -26.56 -8.56
N PHE A 77 12.34 -25.33 -8.27
CA PHE A 77 13.24 -24.26 -7.90
C PHE A 77 13.93 -24.58 -6.56
N THR A 78 15.26 -24.60 -6.60
CA THR A 78 16.13 -24.90 -5.46
C THR A 78 17.20 -23.82 -5.41
N PRO A 79 16.91 -22.67 -4.77
CA PRO A 79 17.79 -21.51 -4.83
C PRO A 79 19.15 -21.81 -4.20
N THR A 80 20.17 -21.16 -4.75
CA THR A 80 21.57 -21.26 -4.33
C THR A 80 22.11 -19.93 -3.80
N GLU A 81 21.41 -18.83 -4.07
CA GLU A 81 21.71 -17.51 -3.53
C GLU A 81 20.45 -16.91 -2.89
N GLY A 82 20.65 -16.11 -1.84
CA GLY A 82 19.56 -15.46 -1.14
C GLY A 82 20.00 -14.11 -0.57
N VAL A 83 19.07 -13.16 -0.54
CA VAL A 83 19.23 -11.82 0.02
C VAL A 83 17.97 -11.52 0.82
N ARG A 84 18.15 -10.90 1.99
CA ARG A 84 17.08 -10.36 2.81
C ARG A 84 17.24 -8.86 2.88
N ALA A 85 16.24 -8.08 2.48
CA ALA A 85 16.22 -6.67 2.82
C ALA A 85 15.75 -6.59 4.28
N ASP A 86 16.61 -6.05 5.17
CA ASP A 86 16.24 -5.86 6.57
C ASP A 86 15.23 -4.72 6.65
N GLY A 87 13.95 -5.06 6.54
CA GLY A 87 12.84 -4.17 6.88
C GLY A 87 12.79 -3.99 8.40
N GLY A 88 13.69 -3.16 8.96
CA GLY A 88 13.67 -2.77 10.37
C GLY A 88 13.80 -3.94 11.35
N GLN A 89 13.79 -3.63 12.66
CA GLN A 89 13.78 -4.65 13.70
C GLN A 89 12.61 -5.62 13.49
N ALA A 90 12.84 -6.91 13.81
CA ALA A 90 11.84 -7.96 13.75
C ALA A 90 10.52 -7.49 14.38
N GLY A 91 9.51 -7.20 13.56
CA GLY A 91 8.16 -6.89 14.03
C GLY A 91 7.44 -5.71 13.38
N GLU A 92 8.08 -4.82 12.61
CA GLU A 92 7.38 -3.62 12.10
C GLU A 92 7.32 -3.49 10.57
N ALA A 93 8.41 -3.72 9.84
CA ALA A 93 8.39 -3.71 8.38
C ALA A 93 8.34 -5.14 7.82
N GLY A 94 7.51 -5.34 6.79
CA GLY A 94 7.30 -6.64 6.15
C GLY A 94 8.60 -7.29 5.70
N ALA A 95 8.63 -8.62 5.68
CA ALA A 95 9.78 -9.36 5.16
C ALA A 95 9.89 -9.19 3.63
N ASP A 96 11.11 -8.96 3.16
CA ASP A 96 11.47 -8.87 1.74
C ASP A 96 12.66 -9.80 1.50
N ILE A 97 12.42 -10.87 0.75
CA ILE A 97 13.36 -11.97 0.53
C ILE A 97 13.49 -12.23 -0.97
N ALA A 98 14.70 -12.10 -1.48
CA ALA A 98 15.06 -12.47 -2.84
C ALA A 98 15.89 -13.75 -2.85
N LEU A 99 15.50 -14.72 -3.68
CA LEU A 99 16.14 -16.02 -3.86
C LEU A 99 16.52 -16.19 -5.33
N GLY A 100 17.71 -16.72 -5.61
CA GLY A 100 18.21 -16.88 -6.97
C GLY A 100 18.71 -18.29 -7.27
N GLN A 101 18.55 -18.70 -8.52
CA GLN A 101 19.09 -19.95 -9.07
C GLN A 101 19.45 -19.76 -10.54
N VAL A 102 20.48 -20.47 -11.02
CA VAL A 102 20.74 -20.62 -12.46
C VAL A 102 20.36 -22.04 -12.88
N MET A 103 19.46 -22.15 -13.87
CA MET A 103 18.90 -23.40 -14.40
C MET A 103 19.18 -23.50 -15.91
N GLY A 104 20.37 -24.00 -16.26
CA GLY A 104 20.84 -23.98 -17.66
C GLY A 104 21.01 -22.53 -18.17
N PRO A 105 20.41 -22.14 -19.31
CA PRO A 105 20.49 -20.78 -19.83
C PRO A 105 19.51 -19.81 -19.14
N ILE A 106 18.73 -20.25 -18.14
CA ILE A 106 17.76 -19.39 -17.46
C ILE A 106 18.26 -19.07 -16.06
N LYS A 107 18.48 -17.78 -15.77
CA LYS A 107 18.61 -17.29 -14.39
C LYS A 107 17.21 -16.99 -13.85
N VAL A 108 16.88 -17.57 -12.71
CA VAL A 108 15.60 -17.44 -12.02
C VAL A 108 15.83 -16.65 -10.74
N MET A 109 15.07 -15.58 -10.55
CA MET A 109 15.01 -14.80 -9.32
C MET A 109 13.58 -14.81 -8.80
N ARG A 110 13.39 -15.16 -7.54
CA ARG A 110 12.12 -15.09 -6.83
C ARG A 110 12.23 -14.06 -5.73
N ASP A 111 11.39 -13.05 -5.77
CA ASP A 111 11.28 -12.01 -4.76
C ASP A 111 9.93 -12.13 -4.06
N VAL A 112 9.96 -12.34 -2.74
CA VAL A 112 8.78 -12.50 -1.88
C VAL A 112 8.71 -11.33 -0.92
N TRP A 113 7.59 -10.61 -0.99
CA TRP A 113 7.30 -9.50 -0.09
C TRP A 113 6.06 -9.78 0.76
N PHE A 114 6.20 -9.60 2.06
CA PHE A 114 5.14 -9.73 3.04
C PHE A 114 4.47 -8.39 3.31
N ASP A 115 3.22 -8.27 2.86
CA ASP A 115 2.37 -7.13 3.15
C ASP A 115 1.53 -7.40 4.40
N ARG A 116 2.09 -7.00 5.54
CA ARG A 116 1.45 -7.18 6.85
C ARG A 116 0.14 -6.41 6.96
N GLU A 117 0.09 -5.19 6.43
CA GLU A 117 -1.05 -4.28 6.57
C GLU A 117 -2.27 -4.83 5.83
N ARG A 118 -2.07 -5.25 4.58
CA ARG A 118 -3.14 -5.79 3.72
C ARG A 118 -3.36 -7.30 3.92
N SER A 119 -2.60 -7.96 4.79
CA SER A 119 -2.66 -9.42 5.02
C SER A 119 -2.50 -10.23 3.74
N GLY A 120 -1.35 -10.08 3.07
CA GLY A 120 -1.03 -10.83 1.86
C GLY A 120 0.47 -10.97 1.61
N LEU A 121 0.82 -11.93 0.75
CA LEU A 121 2.18 -12.09 0.23
C LEU A 121 2.18 -11.86 -1.27
N ARG A 122 3.14 -11.06 -1.73
CA ARG A 122 3.45 -10.90 -3.14
C ARG A 122 4.62 -11.81 -3.51
N VAL A 123 4.49 -12.54 -4.60
CA VAL A 123 5.56 -13.31 -5.22
C VAL A 123 5.85 -12.72 -6.59
N LEU A 124 7.08 -12.26 -6.82
CA LEU A 124 7.58 -11.80 -8.10
C LEU A 124 8.67 -12.76 -8.59
N ASP A 125 8.34 -13.52 -9.63
CA ASP A 125 9.28 -14.42 -10.28
C ASP A 125 9.82 -13.78 -11.56
N THR A 126 11.14 -13.65 -11.69
CA THR A 126 11.83 -13.09 -12.85
C THR A 126 12.75 -14.13 -13.47
N PHE A 127 12.61 -14.29 -14.78
CA PHE A 127 13.33 -15.25 -15.61
C PHE A 127 14.16 -14.47 -16.62
N GLU A 128 15.48 -14.61 -16.54
CA GLU A 128 16.43 -14.01 -17.48
C GLU A 128 17.07 -15.09 -18.34
N ASN A 129 17.01 -14.94 -19.66
CA ASN A 129 17.69 -15.84 -20.58
C ASN A 129 19.13 -15.36 -20.80
N THR A 130 20.08 -16.04 -20.18
CA THR A 130 21.53 -15.79 -20.30
C THR A 130 22.17 -16.53 -21.48
N GLY A 131 21.40 -17.35 -22.19
CA GLY A 131 21.83 -18.06 -23.39
C GLY A 131 21.87 -17.18 -24.64
N ALA A 132 22.37 -17.76 -25.73
CA ALA A 132 22.49 -17.08 -27.03
C ALA A 132 21.26 -17.27 -27.94
N ARG A 133 20.26 -18.05 -27.53
CA ARG A 133 19.05 -18.37 -28.32
C ARG A 133 17.80 -18.07 -27.54
N ARG A 134 16.69 -17.78 -28.23
CA ARG A 134 15.37 -17.66 -27.60
C ARG A 134 15.02 -18.96 -26.89
N GLU A 135 14.50 -18.86 -25.67
CA GLU A 135 14.11 -19.99 -24.83
C GLU A 135 12.61 -19.93 -24.54
N SER A 136 11.90 -21.03 -24.79
CA SER A 136 10.53 -21.23 -24.31
C SER A 136 10.58 -21.94 -22.95
N VAL A 137 10.02 -21.30 -21.93
CA VAL A 137 10.11 -21.70 -20.53
C VAL A 137 8.70 -21.92 -20.00
N ARG A 138 8.35 -23.18 -19.75
CA ARG A 138 7.15 -23.52 -18.99
C ARG A 138 7.39 -23.30 -17.51
N VAL A 139 6.57 -22.45 -16.91
CA VAL A 139 6.61 -22.10 -15.48
C VAL A 139 5.34 -22.61 -14.83
N GLU A 140 5.48 -23.32 -13.72
CA GLU A 140 4.36 -23.82 -12.92
C GLU A 140 4.49 -23.34 -11.48
N LEU A 141 3.40 -22.79 -10.95
CA LEU A 141 3.26 -22.39 -9.55
C LEU A 141 2.26 -23.34 -8.90
N ARG A 142 2.77 -24.20 -8.00
CA ARG A 142 1.99 -25.26 -7.37
C ARG A 142 1.68 -24.93 -5.93
N THR A 143 0.42 -25.09 -5.55
CA THR A 143 -0.03 -24.97 -4.16
C THR A 143 -0.64 -26.29 -3.72
N SER A 144 -0.05 -26.89 -2.67
CA SER A 144 -0.50 -28.10 -2.02
C SER A 144 -1.14 -27.77 -0.67
N PHE A 145 -2.39 -28.15 -0.52
CA PHE A 145 -3.18 -27.97 0.69
C PHE A 145 -3.19 -29.26 1.50
N GLN A 146 -3.20 -29.11 2.83
CA GLN A 146 -3.22 -30.26 3.72
C GLN A 146 -4.58 -30.99 3.70
N ASN A 147 -5.64 -30.29 3.31
CA ASN A 147 -7.02 -30.77 3.33
C ASN A 147 -7.66 -30.50 1.97
N PRO A 148 -8.59 -31.37 1.53
CA PRO A 148 -9.30 -31.12 0.30
C PRO A 148 -10.14 -29.85 0.45
N TRP A 149 -10.10 -28.98 -0.55
CA TRP A 149 -11.03 -27.85 -0.60
C TRP A 149 -12.40 -28.30 -1.14
N GLN A 150 -13.42 -27.46 -0.95
CA GLN A 150 -14.77 -27.74 -1.40
C GLN A 150 -14.95 -27.35 -2.87
N ASP A 151 -14.66 -26.09 -3.19
CA ASP A 151 -14.90 -25.51 -4.50
C ASP A 151 -13.73 -24.59 -4.91
N LEU A 152 -13.58 -24.44 -6.23
CA LEU A 152 -12.63 -23.52 -6.84
C LEU A 152 -13.42 -22.50 -7.68
N HIS A 153 -13.25 -21.21 -7.43
CA HIS A 153 -13.97 -20.14 -8.15
C HIS A 153 -13.01 -19.18 -8.84
N GLY A 154 -13.44 -18.58 -9.95
CA GLY A 154 -12.89 -17.32 -10.43
C GLY A 154 -13.32 -16.16 -9.52
N THR A 155 -12.69 -14.99 -9.66
CA THR A 155 -13.04 -13.79 -8.87
C THR A 155 -14.48 -13.32 -9.10
N GLU A 156 -15.09 -13.62 -10.24
CA GLU A 156 -16.51 -13.35 -10.51
C GLU A 156 -17.47 -14.39 -9.86
N GLY A 157 -16.95 -15.30 -9.02
CA GLY A 157 -17.72 -16.31 -8.29
C GLY A 157 -18.07 -17.57 -9.09
N ARG A 158 -17.75 -17.61 -10.40
CA ARG A 158 -17.98 -18.79 -11.25
C ARG A 158 -17.13 -19.97 -10.81
N ILE A 159 -17.74 -21.15 -10.65
CA ILE A 159 -17.03 -22.40 -10.34
C ILE A 159 -16.13 -22.79 -11.53
N LEU A 160 -14.86 -23.06 -11.25
CA LEU A 160 -13.87 -23.54 -12.20
C LEU A 160 -13.87 -25.07 -12.22
N GLY A 161 -13.83 -25.67 -13.41
CA GLY A 161 -13.76 -27.12 -13.59
C GLY A 161 -15.11 -27.88 -13.55
N ALA A 162 -16.24 -27.18 -13.38
CA ALA A 162 -17.57 -27.76 -13.61
C ALA A 162 -17.88 -28.01 -15.11
N ASN A 163 -17.11 -27.35 -15.99
CA ASN A 163 -17.14 -27.50 -17.45
C ASN A 163 -15.74 -27.95 -17.92
N PRO A 164 -15.60 -28.53 -19.13
CA PRO A 164 -14.30 -28.92 -19.68
C PRO A 164 -13.30 -27.75 -19.78
N ASP A 165 -13.79 -26.51 -19.83
CA ASP A 165 -12.96 -25.31 -19.76
C ASP A 165 -12.71 -24.89 -18.30
N SER A 166 -11.59 -25.34 -17.73
CA SER A 166 -11.07 -24.89 -16.43
C SER A 166 -10.40 -23.51 -16.48
N SER A 167 -10.59 -22.76 -17.58
CA SER A 167 -9.96 -21.46 -17.79
C SER A 167 -10.64 -20.35 -16.98
N LEU A 168 -9.83 -19.40 -16.52
CA LEU A 168 -10.31 -18.11 -15.99
C LEU A 168 -11.16 -17.38 -17.06
N GLY A 169 -12.26 -16.77 -16.64
CA GLY A 169 -13.09 -15.95 -17.51
C GLY A 169 -12.37 -14.65 -17.87
N ALA A 170 -12.85 -13.95 -18.90
CA ALA A 170 -12.21 -12.72 -19.40
C ALA A 170 -12.16 -11.57 -18.36
N ARG A 171 -12.99 -11.63 -17.31
CA ARG A 171 -12.97 -10.68 -16.19
C ARG A 171 -12.32 -11.24 -14.93
N ASP A 172 -12.08 -12.54 -14.87
CA ASP A 172 -11.42 -13.14 -13.73
C ASP A 172 -9.95 -12.69 -13.71
N PHE A 173 -9.50 -12.08 -12.62
CA PHE A 173 -8.10 -11.70 -12.40
C PHE A 173 -7.41 -12.61 -11.35
N GLY A 174 -8.19 -13.52 -10.78
CA GLY A 174 -7.74 -14.36 -9.68
C GLY A 174 -8.55 -15.64 -9.52
N VAL A 175 -8.20 -16.40 -8.49
CA VAL A 175 -8.83 -17.67 -8.12
C VAL A 175 -9.11 -17.68 -6.62
N VAL A 176 -10.24 -18.27 -6.23
CA VAL A 176 -10.68 -18.47 -4.85
C VAL A 176 -10.76 -19.96 -4.57
N VAL A 177 -10.01 -20.44 -3.59
CA VAL A 177 -10.08 -21.80 -3.05
C VAL A 177 -10.97 -21.75 -1.82
N LYS A 178 -12.19 -22.28 -1.93
CA LYS A 178 -13.19 -22.26 -0.85
C LYS A 178 -13.09 -23.54 -0.03
N PHE A 179 -12.98 -23.39 1.28
CA PHE A 179 -13.08 -24.51 2.22
C PHE A 179 -14.48 -24.58 2.85
N SER A 180 -14.85 -25.79 3.29
CA SER A 180 -16.08 -26.01 4.04
C SER A 180 -16.06 -25.19 5.34
N PRO A 181 -17.08 -24.35 5.61
CA PRO A 181 -17.15 -23.57 6.86
C PRO A 181 -17.12 -24.44 8.12
N ALA A 182 -17.60 -25.69 8.03
CA ALA A 182 -17.62 -26.65 9.15
C ALA A 182 -16.22 -27.06 9.62
N GLU A 183 -15.19 -26.88 8.77
CA GLU A 183 -13.80 -27.19 9.11
C GLU A 183 -13.08 -26.01 9.79
N GLY A 184 -13.73 -24.84 9.94
CA GLY A 184 -13.13 -23.65 10.55
C GLY A 184 -11.92 -23.12 9.78
N ARG A 185 -11.83 -23.41 8.48
CA ARG A 185 -10.69 -23.04 7.63
C ARG A 185 -10.93 -21.72 6.90
N HIS A 186 -9.83 -21.02 6.66
CA HIS A 186 -9.81 -19.80 5.88
C HIS A 186 -9.72 -20.13 4.39
N ASP A 187 -10.42 -19.35 3.58
CA ASP A 187 -10.32 -19.41 2.13
C ASP A 187 -8.97 -18.84 1.69
N THR A 188 -8.45 -19.37 0.60
CA THR A 188 -7.21 -18.87 -0.01
C THR A 188 -7.53 -18.23 -1.34
N LEU A 189 -7.12 -16.98 -1.54
CA LEU A 189 -7.35 -16.26 -2.78
C LEU A 189 -6.02 -15.92 -3.43
N PHE A 190 -6.02 -15.90 -4.76
CA PHE A 190 -4.87 -15.58 -5.57
C PHE A 190 -5.21 -14.44 -6.52
N VAL A 191 -4.37 -13.41 -6.61
CA VAL A 191 -4.35 -12.49 -7.75
C VAL A 191 -3.33 -13.05 -8.73
N ALA A 192 -3.80 -13.50 -9.90
CA ALA A 192 -3.03 -14.34 -10.80
C ALA A 192 -2.72 -13.69 -12.15
N CYS A 193 -3.57 -12.80 -12.63
CA CYS A 193 -3.35 -12.07 -13.87
C CYS A 193 -4.17 -10.77 -13.95
N GLY A 194 -3.84 -9.89 -14.89
CA GLY A 194 -4.63 -8.72 -15.23
C GLY A 194 -5.87 -9.07 -16.07
N GLU A 195 -6.81 -8.14 -16.18
CA GLU A 195 -8.06 -8.34 -16.95
C GLU A 195 -7.83 -8.24 -18.47
N ARG A 196 -6.87 -7.42 -18.93
CA ARG A 196 -6.65 -7.06 -20.34
C ARG A 196 -5.27 -7.46 -20.83
N ASP A 197 -5.20 -8.00 -22.05
CA ASP A 197 -3.98 -8.27 -22.83
C ASP A 197 -2.81 -8.92 -22.06
N ALA A 198 -3.14 -9.56 -20.94
CA ALA A 198 -2.22 -10.20 -20.04
C ALA A 198 -2.18 -11.71 -20.32
N MET A 199 -1.01 -12.31 -20.09
CA MET A 199 -0.86 -13.75 -20.14
C MET A 199 -1.65 -14.39 -19.00
N ARG A 200 -2.74 -15.06 -19.34
CA ARG A 200 -3.58 -15.78 -18.38
C ARG A 200 -2.97 -17.15 -18.08
N PRO A 201 -2.89 -17.56 -16.80
CA PRO A 201 -2.48 -18.92 -16.49
C PRO A 201 -3.49 -19.93 -17.02
N THR A 202 -2.99 -21.10 -17.40
CA THR A 202 -3.81 -22.30 -17.35
C THR A 202 -3.93 -22.74 -15.90
N VAL A 203 -5.17 -22.88 -15.42
CA VAL A 203 -5.48 -23.35 -14.06
C VAL A 203 -5.86 -24.81 -14.12
N SER A 204 -5.13 -25.64 -13.39
CA SER A 204 -5.40 -27.08 -13.25
C SER A 204 -5.33 -27.48 -11.79
N PHE A 205 -6.05 -28.54 -11.42
CA PHE A 205 -6.05 -29.06 -10.06
C PHE A 205 -6.14 -30.58 -10.05
N ALA A 206 -5.64 -31.19 -8.98
CA ALA A 206 -5.68 -32.64 -8.79
C ALA A 206 -7.10 -33.10 -8.41
N SER A 207 -7.46 -34.34 -8.78
CA SER A 207 -8.77 -34.94 -8.49
C SER A 207 -9.05 -35.14 -7.00
N ASN A 208 -8.01 -35.12 -6.16
CA ASN A 208 -8.14 -35.16 -4.70
C ASN A 208 -8.44 -33.80 -4.07
N LEU A 209 -8.57 -32.73 -4.88
CA LEU A 209 -8.84 -31.36 -4.46
C LEU A 209 -7.84 -30.80 -3.44
N ARG A 210 -6.57 -31.24 -3.52
CA ARG A 210 -5.49 -30.79 -2.63
C ARG A 210 -4.35 -30.08 -3.34
N GLU A 211 -4.33 -30.05 -4.66
CA GLU A 211 -3.25 -29.42 -5.43
C GLU A 211 -3.81 -28.51 -6.51
N LEU A 212 -3.40 -27.25 -6.49
CA LEU A 212 -3.72 -26.21 -7.47
C LEU A 212 -2.44 -25.84 -8.21
N THR A 213 -2.51 -25.73 -9.54
CA THR A 213 -1.36 -25.35 -10.37
C THR A 213 -1.76 -24.23 -11.33
N PHE A 214 -0.96 -23.15 -11.33
CA PHE A 214 -0.96 -22.12 -12.37
C PHE A 214 0.18 -22.42 -13.34
N SER A 215 -0.11 -22.55 -14.63
CA SER A 215 0.90 -22.79 -15.67
C SER A 215 0.99 -21.62 -16.65
N TYR A 216 2.21 -21.20 -16.97
CA TYR A 216 2.55 -20.15 -17.93
C TYR A 216 3.59 -20.68 -18.91
N ASP A 217 3.49 -20.28 -20.18
CA ASP A 217 4.51 -20.53 -21.19
C ASP A 217 5.15 -19.20 -21.59
N LEU A 218 6.42 -19.02 -21.22
CA LEU A 218 7.16 -17.78 -21.44
C LEU A 218 8.15 -17.94 -22.59
N ASP A 219 8.08 -17.06 -23.59
CA ASP A 219 9.13 -16.92 -24.60
C ASP A 219 10.08 -15.79 -24.23
N ILE A 220 11.36 -16.11 -24.03
CA ILE A 220 12.37 -15.18 -23.54
C ILE A 220 13.53 -15.08 -24.55
N GLU A 221 13.70 -13.89 -25.12
CA GLU A 221 14.83 -13.60 -26.02
C GLU A 221 16.18 -13.60 -25.31
N PRO A 222 17.29 -13.84 -26.03
CA PRO A 222 18.64 -13.74 -25.48
C PRO A 222 18.88 -12.39 -24.76
N GLY A 223 19.37 -12.46 -23.53
CA GLY A 223 19.65 -11.29 -22.69
C GLY A 223 18.41 -10.50 -22.25
N LYS A 224 17.20 -11.02 -22.47
CA LYS A 224 15.95 -10.39 -22.02
C LYS A 224 15.38 -11.10 -20.80
N ARG A 225 14.43 -10.40 -20.17
CA ARG A 225 13.72 -10.86 -18.97
C ARG A 225 12.23 -11.00 -19.26
N ALA A 226 11.61 -11.97 -18.61
CA ALA A 226 10.17 -12.07 -18.44
C ALA A 226 9.88 -12.28 -16.96
N SER A 227 8.80 -11.69 -16.47
CA SER A 227 8.44 -11.74 -15.06
C SER A 227 6.97 -12.15 -14.88
N LEU A 228 6.66 -12.69 -13.72
CA LEU A 228 5.31 -13.02 -13.27
C LEU A 228 5.13 -12.45 -11.86
N VAL A 229 3.99 -11.82 -11.60
CA VAL A 229 3.63 -11.32 -10.26
C VAL A 229 2.35 -11.96 -9.76
N HIS A 230 2.35 -12.43 -8.53
CA HIS A 230 1.20 -13.04 -7.89
C HIS A 230 0.99 -12.47 -6.51
N TRP A 231 -0.27 -12.42 -6.09
CA TRP A 231 -0.61 -12.27 -4.68
C TRP A 231 -1.28 -13.52 -4.17
N ILE A 232 -0.99 -13.87 -2.93
CA ILE A 232 -1.73 -14.88 -2.16
C ILE A 232 -2.22 -14.24 -0.86
N VAL A 233 -3.49 -14.49 -0.53
CA VAL A 233 -4.13 -13.97 0.67
C VAL A 233 -5.00 -15.04 1.32
N GLN A 234 -5.20 -14.94 2.62
CA GLN A 234 -6.15 -15.76 3.37
C GLN A 234 -7.31 -14.90 3.86
N ARG A 235 -8.56 -15.37 3.74
CA ARG A 235 -9.77 -14.62 4.12
C ARG A 235 -10.87 -15.54 4.64
N ASN A 236 -11.81 -14.97 5.40
CA ASN A 236 -13.04 -15.63 5.80
C ASN A 236 -14.20 -15.14 4.94
N LEU A 237 -14.38 -15.71 3.74
CA LEU A 237 -15.46 -15.29 2.86
C LEU A 237 -16.79 -15.92 3.31
N GLN A 238 -17.85 -15.13 3.35
CA GLN A 238 -19.20 -15.68 3.55
C GLN A 238 -19.68 -16.35 2.26
N THR A 239 -19.40 -15.72 1.12
CA THR A 239 -19.68 -16.25 -0.21
C THR A 239 -18.50 -16.03 -1.16
N PRO A 240 -18.37 -16.81 -2.24
CA PRO A 240 -17.35 -16.57 -3.26
C PRO A 240 -17.42 -15.18 -3.91
N ALA A 241 -18.60 -14.56 -3.94
CA ALA A 241 -18.78 -13.21 -4.50
C ALA A 241 -18.07 -12.11 -3.68
N ASP A 242 -17.80 -12.37 -2.39
CA ASP A 242 -17.08 -11.43 -1.52
C ASP A 242 -15.58 -11.33 -1.89
N ALA A 243 -15.09 -12.21 -2.76
CA ALA A 243 -13.68 -12.25 -3.16
C ALA A 243 -13.20 -10.97 -3.84
N VAL A 244 -14.06 -10.32 -4.63
CA VAL A 244 -13.71 -9.05 -5.31
C VAL A 244 -13.40 -7.96 -4.27
N GLU A 245 -14.25 -7.82 -3.26
CA GLU A 245 -14.03 -6.88 -2.15
C GLU A 245 -12.77 -7.22 -1.36
N ALA A 246 -12.56 -8.51 -1.09
CA ALA A 246 -11.41 -8.99 -0.34
C ALA A 246 -10.08 -8.79 -1.07
N LEU A 247 -10.08 -8.79 -2.41
CA LEU A 247 -8.91 -8.57 -3.27
C LEU A 247 -8.74 -7.11 -3.73
N ARG A 248 -9.74 -6.25 -3.54
CA ARG A 248 -9.70 -4.83 -3.88
C ARG A 248 -8.44 -4.10 -3.36
N PRO A 249 -7.92 -4.38 -2.14
CA PRO A 249 -6.68 -3.76 -1.65
C PRO A 249 -5.42 -4.11 -2.45
N PHE A 250 -5.46 -5.11 -3.33
CA PHE A 250 -4.32 -5.57 -4.13
C PHE A 250 -4.50 -5.25 -5.61
N TYR A 251 -5.73 -5.36 -6.11
CA TYR A 251 -6.03 -5.11 -7.51
C TYR A 251 -7.44 -4.52 -7.65
N GLN A 252 -7.52 -3.33 -8.26
CA GLN A 252 -8.80 -2.68 -8.49
C GLN A 252 -8.77 -1.82 -9.75
N ARG A 253 -9.84 -1.93 -10.55
CA ARG A 253 -9.97 -1.20 -11.82
C ARG A 253 -8.75 -1.39 -12.71
N ARG A 254 -8.32 -2.64 -12.86
CA ARG A 254 -7.20 -3.02 -13.72
C ARG A 254 -5.85 -2.44 -13.32
N GLN A 255 -5.67 -2.11 -12.04
CA GLN A 255 -4.39 -1.66 -11.52
C GLN A 255 -4.05 -2.39 -10.24
N LEU A 256 -2.80 -2.85 -10.17
CA LEU A 256 -2.18 -3.34 -8.96
C LEU A 256 -1.94 -2.16 -8.01
N LEU A 257 -2.43 -2.29 -6.78
CA LEU A 257 -2.14 -1.31 -5.73
C LEU A 257 -0.84 -1.70 -5.04
N ASN A 258 0.10 -0.76 -4.93
CA ASN A 258 1.41 -0.98 -4.30
C ASN A 258 2.00 -2.37 -4.61
N PRO A 259 2.30 -2.67 -5.89
CA PRO A 259 2.82 -3.99 -6.26
C PRO A 259 4.26 -4.24 -5.79
N ARG A 260 4.96 -3.22 -5.24
CA ARG A 260 6.42 -3.27 -4.97
C ARG A 260 7.21 -3.84 -6.17
N VAL A 261 6.75 -3.54 -7.37
CA VAL A 261 7.45 -3.85 -8.62
C VAL A 261 7.98 -2.53 -9.14
N ASP A 262 9.29 -2.46 -9.36
CA ASP A 262 9.93 -1.32 -10.01
C ASP A 262 9.22 -1.05 -11.35
N ALA A 263 8.90 0.20 -11.63
CA ALA A 263 8.16 0.54 -12.84
C ALA A 263 8.97 0.21 -14.11
N ALA A 264 10.30 0.20 -14.07
CA ALA A 264 11.15 -0.28 -15.15
C ALA A 264 10.91 -1.77 -15.45
N MET A 265 10.53 -2.55 -14.44
CA MET A 265 10.18 -3.96 -14.57
C MET A 265 8.73 -4.20 -15.03
N ALA A 266 7.84 -3.21 -14.97
CA ALA A 266 6.44 -3.39 -15.36
C ALA A 266 6.30 -3.96 -16.78
N SER A 267 7.18 -3.53 -17.70
CA SER A 267 7.20 -4.00 -19.09
C SER A 267 7.68 -5.46 -19.26
N THR A 268 8.35 -6.03 -18.26
CA THR A 268 8.79 -7.43 -18.28
C THR A 268 7.75 -8.37 -17.69
N VAL A 269 6.80 -7.87 -16.91
CA VAL A 269 5.73 -8.69 -16.34
C VAL A 269 4.76 -9.13 -17.44
N ARG A 270 4.50 -10.43 -17.52
CA ARG A 270 3.70 -11.03 -18.61
C ARG A 270 2.25 -11.28 -18.22
N ASN A 271 1.99 -11.59 -16.95
CA ASN A 271 0.64 -11.86 -16.47
C ASN A 271 -0.14 -10.60 -16.07
N PHE A 272 0.42 -9.41 -16.26
CA PHE A 272 -0.26 -8.12 -16.15
C PHE A 272 0.21 -7.24 -17.30
N ASP A 273 -0.68 -6.41 -17.85
CA ASP A 273 -0.27 -5.40 -18.80
C ASP A 273 0.51 -4.27 -18.09
N ALA A 274 1.35 -3.53 -18.81
CA ALA A 274 2.19 -2.49 -18.20
C ALA A 274 1.36 -1.36 -17.56
N GLN A 275 0.12 -1.11 -18.01
CA GLN A 275 -0.77 -0.09 -17.45
C GLN A 275 -1.43 -0.55 -16.13
N SER A 276 -1.38 -1.85 -15.84
CA SER A 276 -1.74 -2.40 -14.52
C SER A 276 -0.77 -1.95 -13.43
N PHE A 277 0.41 -1.44 -13.77
CA PHE A 277 1.39 -0.94 -12.81
C PHE A 277 1.25 0.58 -12.63
N PRO A 278 1.51 1.11 -11.42
CA PRO A 278 1.65 2.54 -11.23
C PRO A 278 2.79 3.08 -12.10
N VAL A 279 2.54 4.17 -12.83
CA VAL A 279 3.50 4.75 -13.79
C VAL A 279 4.72 5.35 -13.08
N GLU A 280 5.90 5.09 -13.65
CA GLU A 280 7.20 5.59 -13.21
C GLU A 280 7.22 7.14 -13.16
N GLY A 281 7.34 7.69 -11.95
CA GLY A 281 7.22 9.12 -11.67
C GLY A 281 6.39 9.43 -10.43
N GLY A 282 5.57 8.48 -9.98
CA GLY A 282 5.03 8.42 -8.64
C GLY A 282 5.78 7.36 -7.84
N GLU A 283 7.05 7.57 -7.50
CA GLU A 283 7.58 6.86 -6.34
C GLU A 283 6.66 7.21 -5.16
N SER A 284 5.90 6.21 -4.74
CA SER A 284 5.12 6.14 -3.51
C SER A 284 5.96 6.37 -2.24
N ALA A 285 7.29 6.51 -2.37
CA ALA A 285 8.24 6.50 -1.27
C ALA A 285 7.90 7.52 -0.17
N ASN A 286 7.26 8.64 -0.52
CA ASN A 286 6.82 9.63 0.47
C ASN A 286 5.30 9.80 0.54
N LEU A 287 4.47 8.84 0.10
CA LEU A 287 3.05 8.88 0.49
C LEU A 287 2.91 8.87 2.02
N GLU A 288 3.88 8.30 2.73
CA GLU A 288 4.04 8.46 4.18
C GLU A 288 4.06 9.93 4.64
N GLY A 289 4.60 10.85 3.84
CA GLY A 289 4.57 12.29 4.11
C GLY A 289 3.20 12.96 3.94
N LEU A 290 2.24 12.29 3.31
CA LEU A 290 0.85 12.74 3.15
C LEU A 290 -0.10 12.10 4.17
N VAL A 291 0.34 11.94 5.43
CA VAL A 291 -0.38 11.20 6.47
C VAL A 291 -1.85 11.60 6.59
N SER A 292 -2.15 12.90 6.59
CA SER A 292 -3.53 13.38 6.75
C SER A 292 -4.42 13.03 5.56
N LEU A 293 -3.87 12.95 4.34
CA LEU A 293 -4.62 12.49 3.17
C LEU A 293 -4.84 10.97 3.25
N ASN A 294 -3.82 10.21 3.64
CA ASN A 294 -3.92 8.75 3.75
C ASN A 294 -5.02 8.33 4.73
N ARG A 295 -5.17 9.02 5.87
CA ARG A 295 -6.28 8.81 6.81
C ARG A 295 -7.67 8.95 6.20
N VAL A 296 -7.80 9.77 5.15
CA VAL A 296 -9.06 9.94 4.44
C VAL A 296 -9.23 8.87 3.36
N THR A 297 -8.15 8.50 2.66
CA THR A 297 -8.22 7.61 1.51
C THR A 297 -8.16 6.13 1.87
N GLU A 298 -7.46 5.75 2.95
CA GLU A 298 -7.32 4.37 3.43
C GLU A 298 -8.68 3.74 3.80
N PRO A 299 -9.57 4.38 4.61
CA PRO A 299 -10.87 3.80 4.92
C PRO A 299 -11.78 3.67 3.69
N LEU A 300 -11.53 4.48 2.66
CA LEU A 300 -12.25 4.44 1.39
C LEU A 300 -11.68 3.36 0.45
N GLY A 301 -10.54 2.75 0.77
CA GLY A 301 -9.85 1.78 -0.09
C GLY A 301 -9.31 2.39 -1.38
N VAL A 302 -9.01 3.69 -1.37
CA VAL A 302 -8.65 4.45 -2.56
C VAL A 302 -7.16 4.78 -2.52
N ALA A 303 -6.50 4.58 -3.65
CA ALA A 303 -5.14 5.04 -3.85
C ALA A 303 -5.11 6.11 -4.95
N ARG A 304 -4.16 7.03 -4.84
CA ARG A 304 -3.82 7.98 -5.90
C ARG A 304 -3.23 7.23 -7.10
N ARG A 305 -3.51 7.71 -8.31
CA ARG A 305 -3.18 7.03 -9.57
C ARG A 305 -2.50 7.98 -10.55
N ALA A 306 -2.26 7.51 -11.78
CA ALA A 306 -1.76 8.35 -12.87
C ALA A 306 -2.79 9.38 -13.37
N ASP A 307 -4.07 9.11 -13.15
CA ASP A 307 -5.19 10.00 -13.50
C ASP A 307 -5.76 10.69 -12.24
N ASP A 308 -6.39 11.84 -12.45
CA ASP A 308 -7.20 12.49 -11.43
C ASP A 308 -8.53 11.73 -11.27
N MET A 309 -9.03 11.65 -10.04
CA MET A 309 -10.26 10.95 -9.68
C MET A 309 -11.22 11.89 -8.96
N LEU A 310 -12.39 12.09 -9.55
CA LEU A 310 -13.47 12.88 -8.98
C LEU A 310 -14.55 11.98 -8.38
N TRP A 311 -14.85 12.19 -7.10
CA TRP A 311 -15.92 11.55 -6.36
C TRP A 311 -17.01 12.57 -6.10
N ILE A 312 -18.14 12.35 -6.75
CA ILE A 312 -19.35 13.16 -6.52
C ILE A 312 -20.09 12.56 -5.32
N THR A 313 -20.24 11.24 -5.31
CA THR A 313 -20.79 10.45 -4.21
C THR A 313 -19.86 9.28 -3.87
N GLY A 314 -20.17 8.49 -2.84
CA GLY A 314 -19.39 7.29 -2.51
C GLY A 314 -19.36 6.24 -3.63
N GLU A 315 -20.36 6.26 -4.52
CA GLU A 315 -20.53 5.28 -5.60
C GLU A 315 -20.11 5.83 -6.97
N ASN A 316 -20.27 7.14 -7.20
CA ASN A 316 -20.01 7.76 -8.49
C ASN A 316 -18.60 8.35 -8.55
N GLN A 317 -17.77 7.73 -9.38
CA GLN A 317 -16.38 8.11 -9.56
C GLN A 317 -16.06 8.31 -11.04
N LEU A 318 -15.42 9.42 -11.36
CA LEU A 318 -14.99 9.76 -12.70
C LEU A 318 -13.46 9.86 -12.72
N SER A 319 -12.82 9.24 -13.71
CA SER A 319 -11.38 9.40 -13.97
C SER A 319 -11.15 10.43 -15.08
N GLY A 320 -10.04 11.15 -15.03
CA GLY A 320 -9.75 12.20 -16.00
C GLY A 320 -8.56 13.08 -15.63
N THR A 321 -8.58 14.31 -16.10
CA THR A 321 -7.54 15.32 -15.84
C THR A 321 -8.19 16.64 -15.45
N ALA A 322 -7.85 17.13 -14.26
CA ALA A 322 -8.21 18.44 -13.76
C ALA A 322 -7.42 19.53 -14.52
N ASN A 323 -8.06 20.69 -14.70
CA ASN A 323 -7.46 21.83 -15.39
C ASN A 323 -6.20 22.34 -14.65
N PRO A 324 -4.99 22.26 -15.24
CA PRO A 324 -3.75 22.64 -14.58
C PRO A 324 -3.66 24.13 -14.21
N GLU A 325 -4.46 24.98 -14.85
CA GLU A 325 -4.51 26.42 -14.58
C GLU A 325 -5.48 26.79 -13.44
N ALA A 326 -6.15 25.80 -12.83
CA ALA A 326 -7.07 26.05 -11.74
C ALA A 326 -6.32 26.53 -10.49
N VAL A 327 -6.90 27.53 -9.82
CA VAL A 327 -6.41 28.09 -8.55
C VAL A 327 -7.48 27.88 -7.50
N VAL A 328 -7.08 27.35 -6.34
CA VAL A 328 -7.96 27.09 -5.21
C VAL A 328 -7.60 28.06 -4.08
N THR A 329 -8.62 28.73 -3.54
CA THR A 329 -8.50 29.66 -2.43
C THR A 329 -9.22 29.08 -1.21
N VAL A 330 -8.58 29.11 -0.05
CA VAL A 330 -9.14 28.59 1.20
C VAL A 330 -9.13 29.67 2.27
N ALA A 331 -10.30 29.98 2.80
CA ALA A 331 -10.45 30.84 3.97
C ALA A 331 -10.30 30.00 5.25
N THR A 332 -9.07 29.93 5.78
CA THR A 332 -8.72 29.15 6.98
C THR A 332 -8.91 29.98 8.26
N ALA A 333 -8.80 29.34 9.43
CA ALA A 333 -8.80 30.03 10.71
C ALA A 333 -7.64 31.03 10.89
N ILE A 334 -6.54 30.86 10.13
CA ILE A 334 -5.33 31.70 10.17
C ILE A 334 -5.23 32.67 8.97
N GLY A 335 -6.32 32.84 8.23
CA GLY A 335 -6.43 33.74 7.09
C GLY A 335 -6.59 33.04 5.74
N GLU A 336 -6.61 33.83 4.68
CA GLU A 336 -6.78 33.33 3.31
C GLU A 336 -5.47 32.74 2.78
N ARG A 337 -5.59 31.65 2.02
CA ARG A 337 -4.48 30.93 1.37
C ARG A 337 -4.88 30.57 -0.06
N ARG A 338 -3.92 30.55 -0.98
CA ARG A 338 -4.12 30.21 -2.40
C ARG A 338 -3.09 29.20 -2.85
N ALA A 339 -3.51 28.20 -3.62
CA ALA A 339 -2.63 27.21 -4.24
C ALA A 339 -3.09 26.92 -5.67
N LYS A 340 -2.13 26.62 -6.55
CA LYS A 340 -2.43 26.05 -7.87
C LYS A 340 -2.81 24.58 -7.72
N ILE A 341 -3.63 24.06 -8.63
CA ILE A 341 -4.00 22.64 -8.62
C ILE A 341 -2.78 21.71 -8.66
N SER A 342 -1.68 22.14 -9.30
CA SER A 342 -0.42 21.40 -9.36
C SER A 342 0.25 21.21 -8.00
N GLU A 343 -0.06 22.07 -7.02
CA GLU A 343 0.47 22.02 -5.65
C GLU A 343 -0.45 21.21 -4.71
N ILE A 344 -1.62 20.81 -5.20
CA ILE A 344 -2.66 20.10 -4.44
C ILE A 344 -2.56 18.60 -4.74
N ALA A 345 -2.70 17.80 -3.69
CA ALA A 345 -2.81 16.34 -3.74
C ALA A 345 -4.28 15.89 -3.75
N ALA A 346 -5.15 16.58 -2.99
CA ALA A 346 -6.58 16.32 -2.99
C ALA A 346 -7.40 17.52 -2.49
N ILE A 347 -8.67 17.55 -2.86
CA ILE A 347 -9.70 18.47 -2.33
C ILE A 347 -10.84 17.63 -1.77
N GLN A 348 -11.09 17.73 -0.48
CA GLN A 348 -12.27 17.16 0.17
C GLN A 348 -13.28 18.28 0.37
N GLY A 349 -14.43 18.17 -0.31
CA GLY A 349 -15.49 19.16 -0.20
C GLY A 349 -16.36 18.97 1.04
N GLY A 350 -17.46 19.73 1.09
CA GLY A 350 -18.45 19.62 2.16
C GLY A 350 -19.39 18.43 1.98
N GLY A 351 -19.48 17.87 0.77
CA GLY A 351 -20.32 16.73 0.41
C GLY A 351 -21.80 16.92 0.75
N GLY A 352 -22.28 18.17 0.83
CA GLY A 352 -23.65 18.52 1.23
C GLY A 352 -24.04 18.22 2.69
N ILE A 353 -23.13 17.68 3.51
CA ILE A 353 -23.41 17.24 4.90
C ILE A 353 -22.75 18.13 5.95
N GLY A 354 -22.27 19.32 5.55
CA GLY A 354 -21.72 20.32 6.46
C GLY A 354 -20.34 19.96 7.04
N ARG A 355 -19.59 19.08 6.39
CA ARG A 355 -18.17 18.84 6.76
C ARG A 355 -17.35 20.09 6.42
N THR A 356 -16.38 20.44 7.27
CA THR A 356 -15.39 21.48 6.96
C THR A 356 -14.58 21.04 5.75
N PRO A 357 -14.63 21.76 4.61
CA PRO A 357 -13.86 21.40 3.44
C PRO A 357 -12.35 21.48 3.71
N ARG A 358 -11.57 20.66 3.03
CA ARG A 358 -10.11 20.55 3.19
C ARG A 358 -9.39 20.50 1.85
N VAL A 359 -8.26 21.19 1.78
CA VAL A 359 -7.30 21.06 0.68
C VAL A 359 -6.03 20.41 1.23
N PHE A 360 -5.67 19.26 0.66
CA PHE A 360 -4.46 18.53 0.99
C PHE A 360 -3.37 18.92 0.00
N LEU A 361 -2.30 19.55 0.47
CA LEU A 361 -1.17 19.93 -0.37
C LEU A 361 -0.21 18.76 -0.58
N ARG A 362 0.54 18.81 -1.68
CA ARG A 362 1.54 17.79 -2.01
C ARG A 362 2.70 17.76 -1.03
N ASP A 363 2.89 18.80 -0.23
CA ASP A 363 3.97 18.90 0.75
C ASP A 363 3.58 18.46 2.17
N GLY A 364 2.40 17.84 2.34
CA GLY A 364 1.91 17.33 3.63
C GLY A 364 1.07 18.32 4.44
N ARG A 365 1.04 19.61 4.06
CA ARG A 365 0.17 20.60 4.70
C ARG A 365 -1.30 20.38 4.34
N VAL A 366 -2.19 20.82 5.22
CA VAL A 366 -3.65 20.78 5.02
C VAL A 366 -4.23 22.14 5.36
N TRP A 367 -5.11 22.63 4.49
CA TRP A 367 -5.89 23.84 4.75
C TRP A 367 -7.34 23.46 4.96
N ALA A 368 -7.88 23.79 6.13
CA ALA A 368 -9.26 23.50 6.50
C ALA A 368 -10.07 24.80 6.58
N GLY A 369 -11.13 24.90 5.78
CA GLY A 369 -11.89 26.13 5.67
C GLY A 369 -12.83 26.17 4.47
N ALA A 370 -13.48 27.31 4.26
CA ALA A 370 -14.31 27.51 3.07
C ALA A 370 -13.42 27.56 1.82
N ILE A 371 -13.77 26.80 0.79
CA ILE A 371 -12.99 26.68 -0.44
C ILE A 371 -13.74 27.38 -1.56
N THR A 372 -13.04 28.25 -2.29
CA THR A 372 -13.46 28.76 -3.59
C THR A 372 -12.43 28.37 -4.64
N SER A 373 -12.82 28.33 -5.91
CA SER A 373 -11.90 27.99 -6.98
C SER A 373 -12.14 28.82 -8.24
N GLU A 374 -11.06 29.09 -8.95
CA GLU A 374 -11.07 29.74 -10.26
C GLU A 374 -10.72 28.68 -11.30
N LYS A 375 -11.61 28.48 -12.29
CA LYS A 375 -11.41 27.56 -13.43
C LYS A 375 -11.19 26.09 -13.05
N LEU A 376 -11.72 25.64 -11.91
CA LEU A 376 -11.68 24.22 -11.57
C LEU A 376 -12.63 23.46 -12.47
N SER A 377 -12.06 22.77 -13.45
CA SER A 377 -12.77 21.90 -14.38
C SER A 377 -12.03 20.58 -14.51
N MET A 378 -12.70 19.56 -15.06
CA MET A 378 -12.10 18.25 -15.30
C MET A 378 -12.55 17.68 -16.63
N LYS A 379 -11.59 17.20 -17.42
CA LYS A 379 -11.87 16.42 -18.63
C LYS A 379 -11.81 14.93 -18.31
N THR A 380 -12.92 14.21 -18.46
CA THR A 380 -12.99 12.77 -18.17
C THR A 380 -12.21 11.97 -19.22
N SER A 381 -11.82 10.75 -18.84
CA SER A 381 -11.18 9.79 -19.75
C SER A 381 -12.08 9.40 -20.94
N GLU A 382 -13.39 9.57 -20.79
CA GLU A 382 -14.41 9.35 -21.85
C GLU A 382 -14.58 10.57 -22.77
N GLY A 383 -13.87 11.67 -22.50
CA GLY A 383 -13.83 12.87 -23.33
C GLY A 383 -14.86 13.94 -22.99
N TRP A 384 -15.68 13.74 -21.93
CA TRP A 384 -16.59 14.77 -21.42
C TRP A 384 -15.82 15.82 -20.64
N GLU A 385 -16.33 17.05 -20.62
CA GLU A 385 -15.78 18.15 -19.83
C GLU A 385 -16.78 18.54 -18.75
N VAL A 386 -16.28 18.68 -17.52
CA VAL A 386 -17.03 19.21 -16.38
C VAL A 386 -16.49 20.60 -16.11
N ASP A 387 -17.14 21.61 -16.69
CA ASP A 387 -16.62 22.98 -16.81
C ASP A 387 -16.56 23.77 -15.49
N GLU A 388 -17.40 23.44 -14.51
CA GLU A 388 -17.51 24.16 -13.24
C GLU A 388 -17.66 23.18 -12.07
N LEU A 389 -16.52 22.68 -11.57
CA LEU A 389 -16.50 21.89 -10.34
C LEU A 389 -16.52 22.83 -9.15
N ARG A 390 -17.62 22.79 -8.39
CA ARG A 390 -17.78 23.54 -7.14
C ARG A 390 -17.24 22.73 -5.97
N PRO A 391 -16.13 23.16 -5.31
CA PRO A 391 -15.50 22.40 -4.23
C PRO A 391 -16.46 21.98 -3.10
N GLU A 392 -17.49 22.78 -2.81
CA GLU A 392 -18.50 22.50 -1.80
C GLU A 392 -19.35 21.26 -2.08
N ASP A 393 -19.58 20.95 -3.36
CA ASP A 393 -20.42 19.85 -3.83
C ASP A 393 -19.62 18.54 -3.98
N LEU A 394 -18.29 18.62 -3.93
CA LEU A 394 -17.43 17.45 -4.10
C LEU A 394 -17.42 16.61 -2.84
N SER A 395 -17.44 15.28 -2.99
CA SER A 395 -17.05 14.39 -1.89
C SER A 395 -15.52 14.36 -1.77
N LEU A 396 -14.82 14.12 -2.88
CA LEU A 396 -13.36 14.09 -2.96
C LEU A 396 -12.89 14.27 -4.41
N LEU A 397 -12.00 15.22 -4.67
CA LEU A 397 -11.19 15.26 -5.88
C LEU A 397 -9.77 14.84 -5.51
N LEU A 398 -9.38 13.64 -5.93
CA LEU A 398 -8.07 13.07 -5.67
C LEU A 398 -7.19 13.27 -6.92
N LEU A 399 -6.12 14.06 -6.80
CA LEU A 399 -5.28 14.38 -7.93
C LEU A 399 -4.20 13.30 -8.13
N ARG A 400 -3.78 13.12 -9.37
CA ARG A 400 -2.78 12.15 -9.78
C ARG A 400 -1.47 12.32 -9.03
N VAL A 401 -0.76 11.21 -8.88
CA VAL A 401 0.56 11.18 -8.25
C VAL A 401 1.55 12.08 -8.98
N SER A 402 2.44 12.72 -8.23
CA SER A 402 3.50 13.60 -8.72
C SER A 402 4.78 13.38 -7.92
N LYS A 403 5.92 13.69 -8.54
CA LYS A 403 7.24 13.68 -7.90
C LYS A 403 7.39 14.63 -6.71
N SER A 404 6.46 15.56 -6.52
CA SER A 404 6.44 16.49 -5.38
C SER A 404 5.63 15.98 -4.19
N ASP A 405 4.91 14.86 -4.33
CA ASP A 405 4.09 14.30 -3.26
C ASP A 405 4.94 13.88 -2.06
N GLY A 406 4.50 14.27 -0.86
CA GLY A 406 5.17 13.99 0.40
C GLY A 406 6.48 14.73 0.62
N LYS A 407 6.87 15.66 -0.26
CA LYS A 407 8.07 16.48 -0.05
C LYS A 407 7.76 17.65 0.85
N ALA A 408 8.08 17.52 2.13
CA ALA A 408 7.93 18.58 3.10
C ALA A 408 8.69 19.86 2.66
N PRO A 409 8.20 21.06 3.02
CA PRO A 409 8.93 22.29 2.77
C PRO A 409 10.33 22.26 3.40
N GLU A 410 11.30 22.92 2.77
CA GLU A 410 12.67 22.99 3.28
C GLU A 410 12.70 23.55 4.71
N GLY A 411 13.49 22.91 5.59
CA GLY A 411 13.62 23.31 6.99
C GLY A 411 12.47 22.87 7.91
N THR A 412 11.48 22.13 7.40
CA THR A 412 10.41 21.56 8.24
C THR A 412 10.99 20.54 9.22
N GLY A 413 10.75 20.71 10.52
CA GLY A 413 11.12 19.74 11.55
C GLY A 413 9.99 18.78 11.93
N LEU A 414 8.74 19.24 11.84
CA LEU A 414 7.54 18.45 12.12
C LEU A 414 6.30 19.08 11.47
N PHE A 415 5.20 18.33 11.44
CA PHE A 415 3.87 18.85 11.12
C PHE A 415 2.99 18.93 12.36
N LEU A 416 2.28 20.04 12.49
CA LEU A 416 1.33 20.30 13.57
C LEU A 416 -0.09 20.36 12.99
N GLU A 417 -0.94 19.42 13.38
CA GLU A 417 -2.39 19.49 13.12
C GLU A 417 -3.06 20.39 14.17
N LEU A 418 -3.95 21.27 13.75
CA LEU A 418 -4.74 22.15 14.61
C LEU A 418 -6.15 21.61 14.80
N ARG A 419 -6.88 22.15 15.79
CA ARG A 419 -8.30 21.82 16.01
C ARG A 419 -9.20 22.12 14.81
N SER A 420 -8.85 23.14 14.03
CA SER A 420 -9.55 23.48 12.80
C SER A 420 -9.41 22.39 11.73
N GLY A 421 -8.43 21.50 11.86
CA GLY A 421 -8.03 20.51 10.85
C GLY A 421 -6.93 21.01 9.91
N ASP A 422 -6.43 22.22 10.10
CA ASP A 422 -5.25 22.71 9.40
C ASP A 422 -4.01 21.91 9.83
N VAL A 423 -3.13 21.60 8.89
CA VAL A 423 -1.83 20.96 9.17
C VAL A 423 -0.73 21.89 8.68
N MET A 424 0.11 22.33 9.61
CA MET A 424 1.15 23.31 9.37
C MET A 424 2.53 22.67 9.46
N ALA A 425 3.41 23.03 8.52
CA ALA A 425 4.83 22.72 8.63
C ALA A 425 5.47 23.67 9.66
N VAL A 426 6.13 23.11 10.68
CA VAL A 426 6.85 23.86 11.70
C VAL A 426 8.34 23.73 11.43
N SER A 427 9.05 24.85 11.41
CA SER A 427 10.50 24.83 11.19
C SER A 427 11.20 24.06 12.30
N LYS A 428 12.33 23.44 11.99
CA LYS A 428 13.14 22.73 12.98
C LYS A 428 13.54 23.61 14.16
N SER A 429 14.01 24.83 13.89
CA SER A 429 14.37 25.80 14.92
C SER A 429 13.18 26.19 15.80
N SER A 430 11.99 26.41 15.21
CA SER A 430 10.79 26.72 15.98
C SER A 430 10.33 25.51 16.80
N ALA A 431 10.49 24.29 16.29
CA ALA A 431 10.15 23.06 17.01
C ALA A 431 11.05 22.80 18.23
N GLU A 432 12.34 23.12 18.13
CA GLU A 432 13.30 23.03 19.23
C GLU A 432 13.09 24.14 20.26
N ALA A 433 12.72 25.35 19.82
CA ALA A 433 12.50 26.51 20.69
C ALA A 433 11.14 26.48 21.41
N ALA A 434 10.11 25.92 20.79
CA ALA A 434 8.76 25.89 21.35
C ALA A 434 8.65 24.84 22.46
N SER A 435 8.66 25.31 23.71
CA SER A 435 8.38 24.52 24.90
C SER A 435 6.99 24.78 25.46
N PHE A 436 6.43 23.79 26.14
CA PHE A 436 5.15 23.91 26.83
C PHE A 436 5.17 23.14 28.15
N THR A 437 4.43 23.65 29.13
CA THR A 437 4.33 23.04 30.45
C THR A 437 3.23 21.99 30.46
N LEU A 438 3.62 20.78 30.85
CA LEU A 438 2.78 19.62 31.04
C LEU A 438 2.44 19.46 32.51
N LEU A 439 1.18 19.24 32.82
CA LEU A 439 0.75 18.81 34.15
C LEU A 439 0.49 17.31 34.10
N THR A 440 1.25 16.55 34.88
CA THR A 440 1.12 15.10 35.02
C THR A 440 0.59 14.76 36.41
N PRO A 441 0.14 13.51 36.66
CA PRO A 441 -0.20 13.07 38.02
C PRO A 441 0.96 13.18 39.03
N TRP A 442 2.21 13.30 38.55
CA TRP A 442 3.41 13.38 39.38
C TRP A 442 3.95 14.80 39.56
N GLY A 443 3.31 15.80 38.95
CA GLY A 443 3.74 17.19 39.01
C GLY A 443 3.87 17.84 37.63
N GLU A 444 4.45 19.04 37.62
CA GLU A 444 4.74 19.78 36.39
C GLU A 444 5.97 19.19 35.70
N ASP A 445 5.91 19.14 34.38
CA ASP A 445 7.00 18.76 33.49
C ASP A 445 7.06 19.75 32.33
N GLN A 446 8.19 19.83 31.65
CA GLN A 446 8.33 20.61 30.42
C GLN A 446 8.65 19.67 29.26
N ALA A 447 8.14 20.01 28.09
CA ALA A 447 8.51 19.34 26.85
C ALA A 447 8.69 20.36 25.73
N THR A 448 9.59 20.07 24.81
CA THR A 448 9.69 20.79 23.53
C THR A 448 8.87 20.06 22.47
N LEU A 449 8.44 20.74 21.40
CA LEU A 449 7.78 20.07 20.28
C LEU A 449 8.68 19.03 19.60
N ALA A 450 10.00 19.24 19.60
CA ALA A 450 10.97 18.28 19.06
C ALA A 450 10.96 16.92 19.79
N GLU A 451 10.61 16.89 21.08
CA GLU A 451 10.53 15.65 21.87
C GLU A 451 9.23 14.88 21.65
N VAL A 452 8.21 15.53 21.07
CA VAL A 452 6.89 14.95 20.84
C VAL A 452 6.91 14.07 19.60
N ALA A 453 6.45 12.82 19.77
CA ALA A 453 6.12 11.93 18.66
C ALA A 453 4.60 11.95 18.35
N GLU A 454 3.76 12.18 19.36
CA GLU A 454 2.30 12.29 19.23
C GLU A 454 1.72 13.10 20.41
N LEU A 455 0.74 13.98 20.19
CA LEU A 455 0.01 14.67 21.26
C LEU A 455 -1.51 14.74 20.99
N GLY A 456 -2.22 13.63 21.18
CA GLY A 456 -3.66 13.56 20.92
C GLY A 456 -4.52 13.92 22.14
N TYR A 457 -5.78 14.32 21.92
CA TYR A 457 -6.79 14.23 22.98
C TYR A 457 -7.08 12.77 23.29
N ALA A 458 -7.16 12.42 24.58
CA ALA A 458 -7.65 11.09 24.94
C ALA A 458 -9.18 11.06 24.78
N SER A 459 -9.66 10.45 23.70
CA SER A 459 -11.08 10.21 23.46
C SER A 459 -11.72 9.45 24.63
N GLY A 460 -12.97 9.78 24.98
CA GLY A 460 -13.75 9.06 25.99
C GLY A 460 -13.47 9.44 27.45
N SER A 461 -12.75 10.54 27.72
CA SER A 461 -12.60 11.09 29.07
C SER A 461 -13.54 12.27 29.31
N VAL A 462 -14.02 12.40 30.55
CA VAL A 462 -14.84 13.52 31.01
C VAL A 462 -13.99 14.80 31.18
N ALA A 463 -12.67 14.66 31.34
CA ALA A 463 -11.74 15.78 31.51
C ALA A 463 -10.89 15.97 30.24
N PRO A 464 -10.48 17.22 29.91
CA PRO A 464 -9.62 17.52 28.77
C PRO A 464 -8.18 17.05 29.06
N ARG A 465 -7.95 15.75 28.92
CA ARG A 465 -6.62 15.12 29.05
C ARG A 465 -6.06 14.79 27.68
N PHE A 466 -4.76 14.96 27.54
CA PHE A 466 -4.00 14.62 26.35
C PHE A 466 -3.21 13.35 26.58
N ARG A 467 -3.03 12.57 25.52
CA ARG A 467 -2.05 11.50 25.43
C ARG A 467 -0.82 12.06 24.74
N LEU A 468 0.29 12.12 25.46
CA LEU A 468 1.59 12.48 24.93
C LEU A 468 2.41 11.20 24.71
N LEU A 469 2.82 10.94 23.47
CA LEU A 469 3.89 10.01 23.14
C LEU A 469 5.14 10.83 22.84
N ARG A 470 6.23 10.56 23.55
CA ARG A 470 7.54 11.16 23.26
C ARG A 470 8.33 10.26 22.32
N ARG A 471 9.31 10.84 21.61
CA ARG A 471 10.20 10.09 20.71
C ARG A 471 11.05 9.02 21.39
N ASN A 472 11.24 9.13 22.71
CA ASN A 472 11.90 8.09 23.51
C ASN A 472 10.97 6.89 23.84
N GLY A 473 9.76 6.85 23.29
CA GLY A 473 8.76 5.80 23.51
C GLY A 473 7.92 5.97 24.79
N SER A 474 8.21 6.97 25.64
CA SER A 474 7.40 7.20 26.83
C SER A 474 6.00 7.72 26.46
N MET A 475 4.99 7.19 27.16
CA MET A 475 3.60 7.53 26.95
C MET A 475 3.00 8.05 28.26
N LEU A 476 2.53 9.30 28.23
CA LEU A 476 2.03 10.02 29.40
C LEU A 476 0.60 10.51 29.14
N THR A 477 -0.22 10.49 30.19
CA THR A 477 -1.45 11.28 30.23
C THR A 477 -1.12 12.63 30.85
N VAL A 478 -1.34 13.70 30.10
CA VAL A 478 -0.94 15.06 30.49
C VAL A 478 -2.11 16.04 30.36
N PHE A 479 -2.06 17.12 31.11
CA PHE A 479 -2.88 18.31 30.88
C PHE A 479 -1.96 19.43 30.44
N LEU A 480 -2.38 20.23 29.45
CA LEU A 480 -1.61 21.39 29.05
C LEU A 480 -1.92 22.54 30.02
N SER A 481 -0.88 23.02 30.71
CA SER A 481 -0.98 24.30 31.42
C SER A 481 -1.24 25.37 30.37
N GLY A 482 -2.30 26.18 30.53
CA GLY A 482 -2.84 27.09 29.51
C GLY A 482 -1.93 28.24 29.06
N ALA A 483 -0.61 28.09 29.16
CA ALA A 483 0.37 28.96 28.53
C ALA A 483 0.30 28.81 27.00
N ASP A 484 0.31 29.95 26.30
CA ASP A 484 0.29 30.00 24.85
C ASP A 484 1.51 29.28 24.29
N LEU A 485 1.29 28.26 23.45
CA LEU A 485 2.36 27.69 22.61
C LEU A 485 2.79 28.78 21.63
N ASN A 486 3.92 29.42 21.91
CA ASN A 486 4.46 30.46 21.05
C ASN A 486 5.32 29.83 19.95
N LEU A 487 4.73 29.67 18.77
CA LEU A 487 5.46 29.32 17.55
C LEU A 487 6.06 30.61 16.99
N ALA A 488 7.19 31.04 17.56
CA ALA A 488 7.94 32.20 17.07
C ALA A 488 8.54 31.95 15.67
#